data_AF-A0A659MEK2-F1
#
_entry.id   AF-A0A659MEK2-F1
#
_cell.length_a   1.000
_cell.length_b   1.000
_cell.length_c   1.000
_cell.angle_alpha   90.00
_cell.angle_beta   90.00
_cell.angle_gamma   90.00
#
_symmetry.space_group_name_H-M   'P 1'
#
loop_
_entity.id
_entity.type
_entity.pdbx_description
1 polymer ?
#
loop_
_entity_poly.entity_id
_entity_poly.type
_entity_poly.pdbx_seq_one_letter_code
_entity_poly.pdbx_strand_id
1 'polypeptide(L)'
;MSFMFFVSCLAIAFALGIVVARKLMPRTGYKLPPTAPAQPATYTPKPYVPVKKYRDSRWQERDELFQGMVDEGVWLEGKEWLITRSEKIYFDNLEKWFGQYCHIHCQVSLGRLVNFPEQPGFSEEERKRFFMIYNNMAMDYVLVSKKNNKIVCVIELDDPSHERADRITRDRWLNIIMSIAQIPFVRASVTKIDEEPPVWQTRDAVRPFVSATKSEKVH
;
A
#
# COMPACT_ATOMS: atom_id res chain seq x y z
N MET A 1 -2.37 -32.94 53.20
CA MET A 1 -2.37 -33.66 51.90
C MET A 1 -3.55 -33.23 51.01
N SER A 2 -3.74 -31.94 50.70
CA SER A 2 -4.85 -31.55 49.81
C SER A 2 -4.64 -30.16 49.17
N PHE A 3 -3.57 -30.01 48.39
CA PHE A 3 -3.40 -28.82 47.52
C PHE A 3 -2.76 -29.15 46.16
N MET A 4 -2.13 -30.31 46.00
CA MET A 4 -1.54 -30.75 44.72
C MET A 4 -2.51 -31.50 43.78
N PHE A 5 -3.75 -31.80 44.20
CA PHE A 5 -4.71 -32.53 43.35
C PHE A 5 -5.65 -31.63 42.52
N PHE A 6 -5.77 -30.33 42.85
CA PHE A 6 -6.68 -29.42 42.12
C PHE A 6 -6.05 -28.81 40.86
N VAL A 7 -4.72 -28.64 40.84
CA VAL A 7 -4.01 -28.02 39.71
C VAL A 7 -3.86 -28.99 38.53
N SER A 8 -3.87 -30.30 38.77
CA SER A 8 -3.78 -31.33 37.72
C SER A 8 -5.09 -31.51 36.92
N CYS A 9 -6.26 -31.29 37.53
CA CYS A 9 -7.54 -31.50 36.84
C CYS A 9 -7.90 -30.36 35.87
N LEU A 10 -7.50 -29.12 36.15
CA LEU A 10 -7.78 -27.97 35.26
C LEU A 10 -6.92 -28.00 33.98
N ALA A 11 -5.67 -28.48 34.08
CA ALA A 11 -4.76 -28.56 32.93
C ALA A 11 -5.21 -29.60 31.89
N ILE A 12 -5.81 -30.71 32.33
CA ILE A 12 -6.29 -31.77 31.44
C ILE A 12 -7.58 -31.34 30.71
N ALA A 13 -8.46 -30.59 31.38
CA ALA A 13 -9.68 -30.04 30.76
C ALA A 13 -9.37 -28.99 29.67
N PHE A 14 -8.34 -28.15 29.88
CA PHE A 14 -7.92 -27.16 28.88
C PHE A 14 -7.23 -27.80 27.67
N ALA A 15 -6.42 -28.85 27.90
CA ALA A 15 -5.76 -29.59 26.82
C ALA A 15 -6.75 -30.36 25.93
N LEU A 16 -7.78 -30.99 26.52
CA LEU A 16 -8.83 -31.69 25.75
C LEU A 16 -9.75 -30.71 25.00
N GLY A 17 -10.09 -29.56 25.59
CA GLY A 17 -10.91 -28.53 24.93
C GLY A 17 -10.23 -27.92 23.69
N ILE A 18 -8.91 -27.69 23.74
CA ILE A 18 -8.14 -27.16 22.59
C ILE A 18 -8.01 -28.20 21.47
N VAL A 19 -7.92 -29.50 21.80
CA VAL A 19 -7.81 -30.57 20.82
C VAL A 19 -9.14 -30.80 20.08
N VAL A 20 -10.29 -30.64 20.75
CA VAL A 20 -11.61 -30.81 20.11
C VAL A 20 -11.97 -29.60 19.21
N ALA A 21 -11.65 -28.38 19.62
CA ALA A 21 -11.95 -27.17 18.82
C ALA A 21 -11.14 -27.09 17.51
N ARG A 22 -9.95 -27.71 17.44
CA ARG A 22 -9.14 -27.77 16.21
C ARG A 22 -9.70 -28.71 15.15
N LYS A 23 -10.68 -29.57 15.47
CA LYS A 23 -11.18 -30.62 14.57
C LYS A 23 -12.41 -30.22 13.74
N LEU A 24 -12.96 -29.02 13.93
CA LEU A 24 -14.23 -28.59 13.29
C LEU A 24 -14.14 -27.33 12.42
N MET A 25 -12.95 -26.82 12.10
CA MET A 25 -12.82 -25.79 11.07
C MET A 25 -12.39 -26.44 9.74
N PRO A 26 -13.22 -26.42 8.68
CA PRO A 26 -12.76 -26.78 7.36
C PRO A 26 -11.74 -25.73 6.91
N ARG A 27 -10.46 -26.12 6.92
CA ARG A 27 -9.42 -25.40 6.20
C ARG A 27 -9.69 -25.60 4.71
N THR A 28 -10.37 -24.66 4.08
CA THR A 28 -10.27 -24.45 2.63
C THR A 28 -8.85 -23.98 2.33
N GLY A 29 -7.92 -24.94 2.31
CA GLY A 29 -6.59 -24.74 1.77
C GLY A 29 -6.75 -24.55 0.27
N TYR A 30 -6.55 -23.32 -0.21
CA TYR A 30 -6.16 -23.12 -1.60
C TYR A 30 -4.89 -23.93 -1.82
N LYS A 31 -5.00 -25.06 -2.51
CA LYS A 31 -3.84 -25.80 -2.99
C LYS A 31 -3.21 -24.94 -4.08
N LEU A 32 -2.08 -24.31 -3.78
CA LEU A 32 -1.17 -23.84 -4.81
C LEU A 32 -0.88 -25.04 -5.73
N PRO A 33 -1.02 -24.91 -7.06
CA PRO A 33 -0.62 -25.97 -7.97
C PRO A 33 0.88 -26.27 -7.77
N PRO A 34 1.30 -27.53 -8.00
CA PRO A 34 2.70 -27.89 -7.85
C PRO A 34 3.56 -26.97 -8.73
N THR A 35 4.55 -26.33 -8.12
CA THR A 35 5.55 -25.53 -8.81
C THR A 35 6.28 -26.43 -9.80
N ALA A 36 5.95 -26.29 -11.09
CA ALA A 36 6.74 -26.88 -12.15
C ALA A 36 8.17 -26.30 -12.06
N PRO A 37 9.22 -27.11 -12.27
CA PRO A 37 10.58 -26.59 -12.33
C PRO A 37 10.67 -25.54 -13.44
N ALA A 38 11.26 -24.39 -13.13
CA ALA A 38 11.45 -23.28 -14.06
C ALA A 38 12.27 -23.75 -15.26
N GLN A 39 11.60 -24.04 -16.37
CA GLN A 39 12.24 -24.19 -17.66
C GLN A 39 12.43 -22.79 -18.24
N PRO A 40 13.61 -22.41 -18.74
CA PRO A 40 13.77 -21.22 -19.56
C PRO A 40 13.10 -21.49 -20.92
N ALA A 41 11.78 -21.36 -20.96
CA ALA A 41 11.06 -21.33 -22.21
C ALA A 41 11.33 -19.98 -22.88
N THR A 42 12.00 -19.98 -24.03
CA THR A 42 11.93 -18.88 -24.98
C THR A 42 10.49 -18.77 -25.45
N TYR A 43 9.67 -18.04 -24.67
CA TYR A 43 8.27 -17.81 -24.97
C TYR A 43 8.19 -16.84 -26.15
N THR A 44 7.80 -17.35 -27.31
CA THR A 44 7.44 -16.53 -28.45
C THR A 44 5.96 -16.15 -28.35
N PRO A 45 5.61 -14.86 -28.20
CA PRO A 45 4.23 -14.42 -28.14
C PRO A 45 3.41 -14.91 -29.33
N LYS A 46 2.30 -15.58 -29.04
CA LYS A 46 1.15 -15.58 -29.96
C LYS A 46 0.20 -14.46 -29.52
N PRO A 47 -0.38 -13.68 -30.44
CA PRO A 47 -1.35 -12.66 -30.07
C PRO A 47 -2.52 -13.30 -29.32
N TYR A 48 -2.76 -12.83 -28.09
CA TYR A 48 -3.88 -13.25 -27.25
C TYR A 48 -5.20 -12.79 -27.90
N VAL A 49 -6.08 -13.74 -28.19
CA VAL A 49 -7.46 -13.48 -28.61
C VAL A 49 -8.38 -14.02 -27.51
N PRO A 50 -9.09 -13.17 -26.76
CA PRO A 50 -9.93 -13.61 -25.65
C PRO A 50 -10.97 -14.64 -26.11
N VAL A 51 -11.07 -15.78 -25.41
CA VAL A 51 -12.09 -16.81 -25.68
C VAL A 51 -13.47 -16.31 -25.27
N LYS A 52 -13.55 -15.52 -24.20
CA LYS A 52 -14.73 -14.78 -23.78
C LYS A 52 -14.46 -13.29 -23.91
N LYS A 53 -15.28 -12.58 -24.69
CA LYS A 53 -15.32 -11.12 -24.61
C LYS A 53 -15.94 -10.79 -23.26
N TYR A 54 -15.13 -10.41 -22.26
CA TYR A 54 -15.62 -9.95 -20.96
C TYR A 54 -16.52 -8.73 -21.19
N ARG A 55 -17.82 -9.00 -21.30
CA ARG A 55 -18.82 -8.03 -21.69
C ARG A 55 -19.47 -7.58 -20.40
N ASP A 56 -19.22 -6.31 -20.08
CA ASP A 56 -19.72 -5.58 -18.92
C ASP A 56 -19.12 -5.98 -17.57
N SER A 57 -18.13 -5.20 -17.13
CA SER A 57 -17.54 -5.24 -15.78
C SER A 57 -18.53 -4.91 -14.65
N ARG A 58 -19.77 -4.55 -14.99
CA ARG A 58 -20.86 -4.26 -14.03
C ARG A 58 -21.48 -5.52 -13.42
N TRP A 59 -21.30 -6.70 -14.02
CA TRP A 59 -21.97 -7.95 -13.60
C TRP A 59 -21.02 -9.10 -13.25
N GLN A 60 -19.71 -8.89 -13.35
CA GLN A 60 -18.70 -9.84 -12.92
C GLN A 60 -18.04 -9.32 -11.64
N GLU A 61 -17.97 -10.18 -10.62
CA GLU A 61 -17.12 -9.95 -9.46
C GLU A 61 -15.69 -9.68 -9.97
N ARG A 62 -15.00 -8.65 -9.44
CA ARG A 62 -13.66 -8.24 -9.91
C ARG A 62 -12.68 -9.41 -9.93
N ASP A 63 -12.84 -10.33 -9.00
CA ASP A 63 -11.99 -11.50 -8.83
C ASP A 63 -12.24 -12.57 -9.89
N GLU A 64 -13.47 -12.72 -10.40
CA GLU A 64 -13.80 -13.65 -11.48
C GLU A 64 -13.22 -13.18 -12.82
N LEU A 65 -13.29 -11.88 -13.10
CA LEU A 65 -12.67 -11.27 -14.28
C LEU A 65 -11.15 -11.48 -14.25
N PHE A 66 -10.52 -11.16 -13.12
CA PHE A 66 -9.08 -11.32 -12.96
C PHE A 66 -8.64 -12.78 -13.14
N GLN A 67 -9.30 -13.72 -12.44
CA GLN A 67 -9.00 -15.15 -12.55
C GLN A 67 -9.20 -15.66 -13.97
N GLY A 68 -10.33 -15.32 -14.60
CA GLY A 68 -10.60 -15.71 -15.98
C GLY A 68 -9.52 -15.22 -16.95
N MET A 69 -9.08 -13.96 -16.84
CA MET A 69 -8.02 -13.43 -17.71
C MET A 69 -6.69 -14.18 -17.51
N VAL A 70 -6.36 -14.53 -16.27
CA VAL A 70 -5.16 -15.31 -15.96
C VAL A 70 -5.29 -16.73 -16.53
N ASP A 71 -6.42 -17.39 -16.31
CA ASP A 71 -6.69 -18.75 -16.78
C ASP A 71 -6.72 -18.83 -18.32
N GLU A 72 -7.18 -17.78 -19.00
CA GLU A 72 -7.17 -17.66 -20.45
C GLU A 72 -5.78 -17.31 -21.02
N GLY A 73 -4.77 -17.11 -20.17
CA GLY A 73 -3.39 -16.86 -20.59
C GLY A 73 -3.14 -15.43 -21.06
N VAL A 74 -3.64 -14.44 -20.31
CA VAL A 74 -3.35 -13.01 -20.55
C VAL A 74 -1.85 -12.77 -20.76
N TRP A 75 -1.54 -11.96 -21.77
CA TRP A 75 -0.18 -11.53 -22.04
C TRP A 75 0.23 -10.41 -21.08
N LEU A 76 1.29 -10.63 -20.29
CA LEU A 76 1.85 -9.66 -19.36
C LEU A 76 3.35 -9.51 -19.60
N GLU A 77 3.83 -8.28 -19.53
CA GLU A 77 5.25 -7.95 -19.62
C GLU A 77 5.74 -7.37 -18.29
N GLY A 78 6.90 -7.86 -17.84
CA GLY A 78 7.56 -7.30 -16.68
C GLY A 78 8.14 -5.92 -16.99
N LYS A 79 7.99 -4.97 -16.06
CA LYS A 79 8.72 -3.70 -16.14
C LYS A 79 10.19 -3.95 -15.77
N GLU A 80 11.10 -3.48 -16.60
CA GLU A 80 12.54 -3.49 -16.30
C GLU A 80 12.91 -2.45 -15.25
N TRP A 81 12.28 -1.27 -15.31
CA TRP A 81 12.56 -0.12 -14.44
C TRP A 81 11.34 0.22 -13.59
N LEU A 82 11.54 0.44 -12.29
CA LEU A 82 10.49 0.84 -11.36
C LEU A 82 10.12 2.32 -11.51
N ILE A 83 11.13 3.16 -11.71
CA ILE A 83 11.02 4.63 -11.74
C ILE A 83 11.59 5.20 -13.03
N THR A 84 11.14 6.40 -13.42
CA THR A 84 11.63 7.11 -14.60
C THR A 84 13.07 7.61 -14.43
N ARG A 85 13.70 8.08 -15.53
CA ARG A 85 15.05 8.67 -15.47
C ARG A 85 15.11 9.91 -14.58
N SER A 86 14.11 10.81 -14.71
CA SER A 86 14.02 12.02 -13.89
C SER A 86 13.82 11.67 -12.41
N GLU A 87 12.94 10.70 -12.13
CA GLU A 87 12.80 10.16 -10.78
C GLU A 87 14.12 9.61 -10.25
N LYS A 88 14.84 8.77 -11.03
CA LYS A 88 16.13 8.22 -10.60
C LYS A 88 17.16 9.29 -10.23
N ILE A 89 17.26 10.36 -11.03
CA ILE A 89 18.18 11.48 -10.74
C ILE A 89 17.79 12.14 -9.42
N TYR A 90 16.50 12.41 -9.21
CA TYR A 90 16.02 13.02 -7.97
C TYR A 90 16.20 12.09 -6.77
N PHE A 91 15.95 10.79 -6.91
CA PHE A 91 16.21 9.79 -5.89
C PHE A 91 17.67 9.82 -5.42
N ASP A 92 18.62 9.90 -6.35
CA ASP A 92 20.04 10.00 -5.99
C ASP A 92 20.35 11.28 -5.20
N ASN A 93 19.66 12.38 -5.50
CA ASN A 93 19.78 13.62 -4.73
C ASN A 93 19.14 13.47 -3.34
N LEU A 94 17.97 12.86 -3.22
CA LEU A 94 17.34 12.55 -1.94
C LEU A 94 18.22 11.67 -1.04
N GLU A 95 18.88 10.65 -1.60
CA GLU A 95 19.83 9.80 -0.86
C GLU A 95 21.03 10.61 -0.35
N LYS A 96 21.57 11.54 -1.14
CA LYS A 96 22.65 12.44 -0.68
C LYS A 96 22.19 13.36 0.46
N TRP A 97 21.02 13.98 0.34
CA TRP A 97 20.52 14.94 1.33
C TRP A 97 20.02 14.28 2.61
N PHE A 98 19.27 13.18 2.47
CA PHE A 98 18.49 12.60 3.56
C PHE A 98 18.82 11.14 3.87
N GLY A 99 19.58 10.44 3.04
CA GLY A 99 19.84 9.01 3.18
C GLY A 99 20.53 8.61 4.49
N GLN A 100 21.28 9.53 5.13
CA GLN A 100 21.83 9.28 6.46
C GLN A 100 20.76 9.25 7.57
N TYR A 101 19.62 9.92 7.38
CA TYR A 101 18.55 10.07 8.39
C TYR A 101 17.28 9.28 8.06
N CYS A 102 17.04 9.01 6.79
CA CYS A 102 15.80 8.48 6.27
C CYS A 102 16.02 7.24 5.40
N HIS A 103 15.10 6.28 5.46
CA HIS A 103 14.84 5.34 4.38
C HIS A 103 13.98 6.04 3.33
N ILE A 104 14.30 5.85 2.04
CA ILE A 104 13.56 6.43 0.92
C ILE A 104 12.86 5.29 0.19
N HIS A 105 11.54 5.37 0.09
CA HIS A 105 10.70 4.38 -0.61
C HIS A 105 10.11 5.00 -1.87
N CYS A 106 10.22 4.32 -3.01
CA CYS A 106 9.67 4.78 -4.28
C CYS A 106 8.28 4.20 -4.54
N GLN A 107 7.43 4.95 -5.28
CA GLN A 107 6.16 4.46 -5.84
C GLN A 107 5.23 3.84 -4.77
N VAL A 108 5.11 4.52 -3.63
CA VAL A 108 4.33 4.03 -2.50
C VAL A 108 2.87 4.37 -2.67
N SER A 109 1.99 3.37 -2.66
CA SER A 109 0.54 3.60 -2.67
C SER A 109 0.11 4.50 -1.50
N LEU A 110 -0.71 5.52 -1.77
CA LEU A 110 -1.32 6.38 -0.75
C LEU A 110 -2.20 5.57 0.22
N GLY A 111 -2.70 4.41 -0.22
CA GLY A 111 -3.40 3.43 0.63
C GLY A 111 -2.56 2.85 1.76
N ARG A 112 -1.23 3.00 1.71
CA ARG A 112 -0.29 2.60 2.79
C ARG A 112 0.04 3.75 3.73
N LEU A 113 -0.38 4.97 3.41
CA LEU A 113 -0.04 6.18 4.15
C LEU A 113 -1.26 6.72 4.91
N VAL A 114 -2.45 6.52 4.35
CA VAL A 114 -3.71 7.02 4.91
C VAL A 114 -4.53 5.87 5.45
N ASN A 115 -5.01 6.03 6.69
CA ASN A 115 -6.04 5.18 7.26
C ASN A 115 -7.38 5.89 7.12
N PHE A 116 -8.39 5.18 6.62
CA PHE A 116 -9.78 5.62 6.71
C PHE A 116 -10.44 4.88 7.89
N PRO A 117 -10.51 5.48 9.08
CA PRO A 117 -11.11 4.84 10.24
C PRO A 117 -12.61 4.63 10.02
N GLU A 118 -13.17 3.70 10.78
CA GLU A 118 -14.62 3.54 10.85
C GLU A 118 -15.26 4.83 11.40
N GLN A 119 -16.22 5.37 10.65
CA GLN A 119 -16.97 6.55 11.04
C GLN A 119 -18.45 6.43 10.62
N PRO A 120 -19.38 6.95 11.45
CA PRO A 120 -20.80 6.91 11.13
C PRO A 120 -21.11 7.70 9.85
N GLY A 121 -22.18 7.32 9.15
CA GLY A 121 -22.63 8.03 7.95
C GLY A 121 -22.02 7.57 6.63
N PHE A 122 -21.16 6.55 6.64
CA PHE A 122 -20.64 5.90 5.42
C PHE A 122 -20.92 4.41 5.44
N SER A 123 -21.58 3.90 4.40
CA SER A 123 -21.79 2.47 4.15
C SER A 123 -20.48 1.74 3.84
N GLU A 124 -20.46 0.42 4.00
CA GLU A 124 -19.28 -0.40 3.72
C GLU A 124 -18.83 -0.26 2.25
N GLU A 125 -19.77 -0.18 1.32
CA GLU A 125 -19.53 0.00 -0.11
C GLU A 125 -18.88 1.36 -0.41
N GLU A 126 -19.36 2.44 0.21
CA GLU A 126 -18.76 3.77 0.06
C GLU A 126 -17.34 3.80 0.60
N ARG A 127 -17.09 3.18 1.75
CA ARG A 127 -15.75 3.06 2.34
C ARG A 127 -14.80 2.30 1.41
N LYS A 128 -15.24 1.16 0.87
CA LYS A 128 -14.46 0.35 -0.08
C LYS A 128 -14.14 1.13 -1.35
N ARG A 129 -15.13 1.82 -1.93
CA ARG A 129 -14.94 2.65 -3.13
C ARG A 129 -13.98 3.79 -2.88
N PHE A 130 -14.14 4.49 -1.76
CA PHE A 130 -13.25 5.58 -1.36
C PHE A 130 -11.81 5.07 -1.16
N PHE A 131 -11.64 3.97 -0.42
CA PHE A 131 -10.34 3.30 -0.25
C PHE A 131 -9.67 2.95 -1.58
N MET A 132 -10.43 2.33 -2.50
CA MET A 132 -9.90 1.94 -3.81
C MET A 132 -9.36 3.13 -4.62
N ILE A 133 -10.03 4.29 -4.55
CA ILE A 133 -9.62 5.48 -5.29
C ILE A 133 -8.22 5.92 -4.88
N TYR A 134 -7.98 6.14 -3.59
CA TYR A 134 -6.66 6.60 -3.14
C TYR A 134 -5.62 5.47 -3.08
N ASN A 135 -6.02 4.22 -2.85
CA ASN A 135 -5.10 3.09 -2.91
C ASN A 135 -4.46 2.92 -4.30
N ASN A 136 -5.16 3.34 -5.36
CA ASN A 136 -4.64 3.33 -6.73
C ASN A 136 -3.74 4.53 -7.07
N MET A 137 -3.56 5.47 -6.13
CA MET A 137 -2.60 6.56 -6.28
C MET A 137 -1.26 6.12 -5.69
N ALA A 138 -0.18 6.28 -6.45
CA ALA A 138 1.19 6.06 -5.98
C ALA A 138 1.88 7.42 -5.81
N MET A 139 2.60 7.56 -4.70
CA MET A 139 3.46 8.70 -4.41
C MET A 139 4.88 8.38 -4.86
N ASP A 140 5.56 9.35 -5.46
CA ASP A 140 6.90 9.11 -6.00
C ASP A 140 7.89 8.73 -4.91
N TYR A 141 7.90 9.46 -3.79
CA TYR A 141 8.77 9.15 -2.64
C TYR A 141 8.09 9.28 -1.29
N VAL A 142 8.47 8.39 -0.38
CA VAL A 142 8.15 8.49 1.05
C VAL A 142 9.44 8.37 1.85
N LEU A 143 9.76 9.43 2.61
CA LEU A 143 10.88 9.48 3.52
C LEU A 143 10.43 8.99 4.90
N VAL A 144 11.11 7.98 5.43
CA VAL A 144 10.81 7.36 6.73
C VAL A 144 12.02 7.45 7.63
N SER A 145 11.85 7.94 8.85
CA SER A 145 12.98 8.14 9.77
C SER A 145 13.62 6.80 10.16
N LYS A 146 14.94 6.68 9.97
CA LYS A 146 15.73 5.52 10.42
C LYS A 146 15.69 5.33 11.94
N LYS A 147 15.43 6.39 12.70
CA LYS A 147 15.43 6.36 14.17
C LYS A 147 14.18 5.68 14.76
N ASN A 148 13.02 5.90 14.16
CA ASN A 148 11.74 5.51 14.78
C ASN A 148 10.65 5.08 13.79
N ASN A 149 11.03 4.86 12.52
CA ASN A 149 10.15 4.41 11.45
C ASN A 149 8.92 5.31 11.20
N LYS A 150 8.95 6.57 11.65
CA LYS A 150 7.86 7.52 11.39
C LYS A 150 8.03 8.13 10.00
N ILE A 151 6.91 8.34 9.31
CA ILE A 151 6.85 9.15 8.09
C ILE A 151 7.41 10.54 8.42
N VAL A 152 8.40 10.94 7.65
CA VAL A 152 9.05 12.26 7.72
C VAL A 152 8.38 13.20 6.73
N CYS A 153 8.29 12.79 5.47
CA CYS A 153 7.68 13.57 4.40
C CYS A 153 7.35 12.67 3.22
N VAL A 154 6.31 13.02 2.48
CA VAL A 154 5.95 12.45 1.18
C VAL A 154 6.29 13.47 0.10
N ILE A 155 6.87 13.03 -1.00
CA ILE A 155 7.30 13.90 -2.10
C ILE A 155 6.70 13.39 -3.42
N GLU A 156 6.05 14.28 -4.16
CA GLU A 156 5.62 14.05 -5.55
C GLU A 156 6.48 14.94 -6.48
N LEU A 157 6.91 14.38 -7.61
CA LEU A 157 7.63 15.12 -8.64
C LEU A 157 6.66 15.70 -9.67
N ASP A 158 6.71 17.01 -9.84
CA ASP A 158 5.92 17.72 -10.85
C ASP A 158 6.71 17.82 -12.15
N ASP A 159 6.22 17.15 -13.19
CA ASP A 159 6.65 17.32 -14.57
C ASP A 159 5.58 18.03 -15.44
N PRO A 160 5.90 18.51 -16.66
CA PRO A 160 4.94 19.20 -17.51
C PRO A 160 3.69 18.38 -17.90
N SER A 161 3.71 17.06 -17.73
CA SER A 161 2.54 16.21 -17.99
C SER A 161 1.40 16.42 -16.97
N HIS A 162 1.67 17.14 -15.87
CA HIS A 162 0.67 17.50 -14.87
C HIS A 162 -0.30 18.60 -15.31
N GLU A 163 -0.07 19.25 -16.46
CA GLU A 163 -0.92 20.34 -16.96
C GLU A 163 -2.27 19.86 -17.54
N ARG A 164 -2.47 18.55 -17.68
CA ARG A 164 -3.75 18.00 -18.15
C ARG A 164 -4.86 18.19 -17.11
N ALA A 165 -6.08 18.48 -17.57
CA ALA A 165 -7.23 18.77 -16.68
C ALA A 165 -7.56 17.63 -15.69
N ASP A 166 -7.39 16.37 -16.10
CA ASP A 166 -7.57 15.20 -15.22
C ASP A 166 -6.51 15.15 -14.11
N ARG A 167 -5.27 15.54 -14.44
CA ARG A 167 -4.15 15.63 -13.48
C ARG A 167 -4.31 16.77 -12.50
N ILE A 168 -4.76 17.94 -12.95
CA ILE A 168 -5.07 19.07 -12.06
C ILE A 168 -6.14 18.67 -11.03
N THR A 169 -7.19 17.98 -11.46
CA THR A 169 -8.26 17.54 -10.56
C THR A 169 -7.75 16.49 -9.57
N ARG A 170 -6.99 15.50 -10.03
CA ARG A 170 -6.34 14.49 -9.18
C ARG A 170 -5.46 15.15 -8.12
N ASP A 171 -4.61 16.08 -8.55
CA ASP A 171 -3.62 16.74 -7.70
C ASP A 171 -4.29 17.62 -6.64
N ARG A 172 -5.40 18.27 -6.97
CA ARG A 172 -6.25 18.97 -5.99
C ARG A 172 -6.76 18.03 -4.91
N TRP A 173 -7.31 16.87 -5.28
CA TRP A 173 -7.81 15.89 -4.30
C TRP A 173 -6.70 15.29 -3.46
N LEU A 174 -5.53 15.02 -4.06
CA LEU A 174 -4.35 14.56 -3.33
C LEU A 174 -3.95 15.57 -2.24
N ASN A 175 -3.84 16.85 -2.59
CA ASN A 175 -3.51 17.91 -1.62
C ASN A 175 -4.50 17.96 -0.46
N ILE A 176 -5.80 17.81 -0.74
CA ILE A 176 -6.86 17.78 0.28
C ILE A 176 -6.68 16.56 1.19
N ILE A 177 -6.47 15.37 0.64
CA ILE A 177 -6.29 14.14 1.43
C ILE A 177 -5.06 14.23 2.32
N MET A 178 -3.92 14.69 1.80
CA MET A 178 -2.68 14.84 2.57
C MET A 178 -2.85 15.84 3.72
N SER A 179 -3.57 16.93 3.47
CA SER A 179 -3.92 17.93 4.49
C SER A 179 -4.83 17.35 5.58
N ILE A 180 -5.94 16.68 5.20
CA ILE A 180 -6.84 16.04 6.17
C ILE A 180 -6.10 15.00 7.01
N ALA A 181 -5.27 14.17 6.37
CA ALA A 181 -4.50 13.13 7.03
C ALA A 181 -3.31 13.65 7.85
N GLN A 182 -3.03 14.96 7.79
CA GLN A 182 -1.90 15.60 8.46
C GLN A 182 -0.57 14.87 8.13
N ILE A 183 -0.37 14.57 6.85
CA ILE A 183 0.86 13.96 6.35
C ILE A 183 1.72 15.08 5.74
N PRO A 184 2.98 15.27 6.20
CA PRO A 184 3.88 16.24 5.58
C PRO A 184 4.10 15.91 4.10
N PHE A 185 3.81 16.88 3.24
CA PHE A 185 3.76 16.68 1.79
C PHE A 185 4.46 17.82 1.04
N VAL A 186 5.37 17.48 0.14
CA VAL A 186 6.08 18.41 -0.72
C VAL A 186 5.86 18.03 -2.18
N ARG A 187 5.64 19.04 -3.03
CA ARG A 187 5.75 18.88 -4.48
C ARG A 187 7.07 19.49 -4.93
N ALA A 188 7.85 18.74 -5.68
CA ALA A 188 9.16 19.17 -6.18
C ALA A 188 9.13 19.20 -7.71
N SER A 189 9.59 20.30 -8.32
CA SER A 189 9.59 20.41 -9.77
C SER A 189 10.81 19.70 -10.38
N VAL A 190 10.60 18.94 -11.45
CA VAL A 190 11.71 18.36 -12.23
C VAL A 190 12.64 19.42 -12.85
N THR A 191 12.18 20.66 -12.98
CA THR A 191 13.00 21.80 -13.45
C THR A 191 14.01 22.28 -12.40
N LYS A 192 13.80 21.89 -11.15
CA LYS A 192 14.58 22.26 -9.96
C LYS A 192 15.15 21.01 -9.27
N ILE A 193 15.57 20.03 -10.07
CA ILE A 193 15.92 18.68 -9.59
C ILE A 193 17.10 18.66 -8.60
N ASP A 194 17.93 19.70 -8.61
CA ASP A 194 19.09 19.87 -7.73
C ASP A 194 18.81 20.79 -6.52
N GLU A 195 17.58 21.30 -6.37
CA GLU A 195 17.17 22.06 -5.19
C GLU A 195 16.68 21.09 -4.08
N GLU A 196 17.29 21.18 -2.90
CA GLU A 196 16.87 20.38 -1.74
C GLU A 196 15.45 20.79 -1.31
N PRO A 197 14.49 19.85 -1.26
CA PRO A 197 13.13 20.16 -0.83
C PRO A 197 13.09 20.51 0.67
N PRO A 198 12.17 21.38 1.13
CA PRO A 198 12.08 21.82 2.52
C PRO A 198 11.43 20.76 3.45
N VAL A 199 11.96 19.53 3.43
CA VAL A 199 11.40 18.34 4.08
C VAL A 199 11.23 18.56 5.59
N TRP A 200 12.22 19.14 6.25
CA TRP A 200 12.20 19.32 7.70
C TRP A 200 11.20 20.40 8.13
N GLN A 201 11.15 21.51 7.39
CA GLN A 201 10.20 22.59 7.63
C GLN A 201 8.77 22.09 7.44
N THR A 202 8.49 21.35 6.35
CA THR A 202 7.17 20.78 6.08
C THR A 202 6.76 19.79 7.17
N ARG A 203 7.68 18.92 7.62
CA ARG A 203 7.44 17.99 8.74
C ARG A 203 7.08 18.73 10.03
N ASP A 204 7.83 19.77 10.35
CA ASP A 204 7.68 20.50 11.61
C ASP A 204 6.49 21.45 11.61
N ALA A 205 5.97 21.86 10.45
CA ALA A 205 4.71 22.59 10.36
C ALA A 205 3.48 21.73 10.70
N VAL A 206 3.55 20.41 10.47
CA VAL A 206 2.43 19.47 10.69
C VAL A 206 2.47 18.83 12.09
N ARG A 207 3.67 18.61 12.64
CA ARG A 207 3.86 17.96 13.97
C ARG A 207 3.20 18.64 15.20
N PRO A 208 3.02 19.97 15.29
CA PRO A 208 2.47 20.62 16.49
C PRO A 208 1.05 20.16 16.84
N PHE A 209 0.30 19.59 15.88
CA PHE A 209 -1.09 19.16 16.07
C PHE A 209 -1.24 17.72 16.57
N VAL A 210 -0.22 16.86 16.38
CA VAL A 210 -0.30 15.43 16.71
C VAL A 210 0.06 15.16 18.19
N SER A 211 0.95 15.97 18.79
CA SER A 211 1.27 15.84 20.22
C SER A 211 0.15 16.33 21.14
N ALA A 212 -0.69 17.27 20.68
CA ALA A 212 -1.84 17.76 21.46
C ALA A 212 -3.02 16.79 21.48
N THR A 213 -3.14 15.91 20.49
CA THR A 213 -4.31 15.01 20.32
C THR A 213 -4.06 13.55 20.74
N LYS A 214 -2.80 13.13 20.95
CA LYS A 214 -2.43 11.75 21.31
C LYS A 214 -1.91 11.55 22.74
N SER A 215 -2.08 12.52 23.62
CA SER A 215 -1.91 12.32 25.07
C SER A 215 -3.11 11.57 25.66
N GLU A 216 -3.42 10.36 25.20
CA GLU A 216 -4.10 9.39 26.04
C GLU A 216 -3.96 7.95 25.52
N LYS A 217 -3.59 7.08 26.47
CA LYS A 217 -3.56 5.61 26.46
C LYS A 217 -2.39 4.94 25.74
N VAL A 218 -1.31 4.78 26.51
CA VAL A 218 -0.44 3.61 26.44
C VAL A 218 -1.19 2.46 27.12
N HIS A 219 -1.45 1.38 26.36
CA HIS A 219 -1.82 0.06 26.88
C HIS A 219 -0.64 -0.88 26.67
#